data_AF-A0A925AY46-F1
#
_entry.id   AF-A0A925AY46-F1
#
_cell.length_a   1.000
_cell.length_b   1.000
_cell.length_c   1.000
_cell.angle_alpha   90.00
_cell.angle_beta   90.00
_cell.angle_gamma   90.00
#
_symmetry.space_group_name_H-M   'P 1'
#
loop_
_entity.id
_entity.type
_entity.pdbx_description
1 polymer ?
#
loop_
_entity_poly.entity_id
_entity_poly.type
_entity_poly.pdbx_seq_one_letter_code
_entity_poly.pdbx_strand_id
1 'polypeptide(L)'
;MRAFDAVASLVVFSIACTSRGAIQSSDLAAPGMPPALASIAEADLRRDLFALAGDAMRGREAGTLDELRASAWVADRAREAGLEPAGDDGTFFQFWPMRRTRTSDASRISLGGRNLALWTEAVVVSPSDSAIDLPLVFIGQGRESDLAGIEIKGKAVVALISPPDI
;
A
#
# COMPACT_ATOMS: atom_id res chain seq x y z
N MET A 1 82.18 -43.70 33.95
CA MET A 1 81.56 -44.63 34.91
C MET A 1 80.18 -44.98 34.40
N ARG A 2 80.00 -46.27 34.04
CA ARG A 2 78.79 -47.07 33.83
C ARG A 2 77.57 -46.48 33.10
N ALA A 3 77.27 -47.15 32.00
CA ALA A 3 76.05 -47.13 31.21
C ALA A 3 74.81 -47.62 32.00
N PHE A 4 73.64 -47.21 31.53
CA PHE A 4 72.43 -48.04 31.52
C PHE A 4 71.66 -47.78 30.23
N ASP A 5 71.35 -48.88 29.55
CA ASP A 5 70.69 -49.03 28.25
C ASP A 5 69.14 -49.01 28.36
N ALA A 6 68.52 -48.62 27.24
CA ALA A 6 67.21 -49.01 26.67
C ALA A 6 65.92 -48.68 27.48
N VAL A 7 64.81 -48.23 26.88
CA VAL A 7 64.03 -48.84 25.78
C VAL A 7 63.25 -47.77 24.99
N ALA A 8 63.17 -47.98 23.68
CA ALA A 8 62.38 -47.20 22.73
C ALA A 8 60.88 -47.56 22.75
N SER A 9 60.01 -46.57 22.56
CA SER A 9 58.78 -46.75 21.77
C SER A 9 58.34 -45.45 21.11
N LEU A 10 58.13 -45.61 19.80
CA LEU A 10 57.74 -44.64 18.79
C LEU A 10 56.25 -44.26 18.97
N VAL A 11 55.92 -42.97 19.01
CA VAL A 11 54.55 -42.50 18.72
C VAL A 11 54.62 -41.38 17.69
N VAL A 12 53.86 -41.58 16.62
CA VAL A 12 53.83 -40.80 15.38
C VAL A 12 53.13 -39.45 15.59
N PHE A 13 53.73 -38.41 15.01
CA PHE A 13 53.23 -37.03 14.93
C PHE A 13 52.00 -36.96 14.00
N SER A 14 50.91 -36.30 14.43
CA SER A 14 49.92 -35.77 13.50
C SER A 14 49.63 -34.30 13.84
N ILE A 15 49.86 -33.46 12.84
CA ILE A 15 49.71 -32.00 12.83
C ILE A 15 48.24 -31.68 12.61
N ALA A 16 47.67 -30.75 13.40
CA ALA A 16 46.75 -29.75 12.88
C ALA A 16 46.56 -28.60 13.89
N CYS A 17 47.12 -27.44 13.53
CA CYS A 17 46.62 -26.13 13.89
C CYS A 17 45.12 -26.04 13.62
N THR A 18 44.33 -25.24 14.36
CA THR A 18 43.48 -24.17 13.77
C THR A 18 42.75 -23.41 14.88
N SER A 19 42.82 -22.09 14.70
CA SER A 19 42.18 -20.98 15.40
C SER A 19 40.73 -21.20 15.85
N ARG A 20 40.44 -20.58 17.00
CA ARG A 20 39.10 -20.26 17.52
C ARG A 20 38.36 -19.37 16.50
N GLY A 21 37.66 -20.01 15.57
CA GLY A 21 36.74 -19.34 14.65
C GLY A 21 35.51 -18.87 15.42
N ALA A 22 35.19 -17.58 15.29
CA ALA A 22 33.90 -17.05 15.72
C ALA A 22 32.78 -17.82 15.03
N ILE A 23 31.77 -18.23 15.80
CA ILE A 23 30.52 -18.76 15.26
C ILE A 23 29.87 -17.60 14.49
N GLN A 24 29.91 -17.65 13.17
CA GLN A 24 29.03 -16.83 12.34
C GLN A 24 27.62 -17.38 12.51
N SER A 25 26.74 -16.56 13.08
CA SER A 25 25.30 -16.78 13.03
C SER A 25 24.85 -16.56 11.59
N SER A 26 24.99 -17.57 10.75
CA SER A 26 24.20 -17.67 9.53
C SER A 26 22.78 -18.03 9.97
N ASP A 27 21.91 -17.01 10.06
CA ASP A 27 20.47 -17.21 10.21
C ASP A 27 19.96 -17.94 8.97
N LEU A 28 19.86 -19.27 9.09
CA LEU A 28 19.11 -20.10 8.17
C LEU A 28 17.64 -19.76 8.39
N ALA A 29 17.06 -18.98 7.48
CA ALA A 29 15.62 -18.76 7.43
C ALA A 29 14.89 -20.11 7.53
N ALA A 30 14.01 -20.23 8.52
CA ALA A 30 13.18 -21.41 8.70
C ALA A 30 12.36 -21.67 7.42
N PRO A 31 12.19 -22.94 6.99
CA PRO A 31 11.41 -23.25 5.80
C PRO A 31 9.96 -22.77 5.98
N GLY A 32 9.52 -21.88 5.09
CA GLY A 32 8.18 -21.28 5.09
C GLY A 32 8.13 -19.79 5.46
N MET A 33 9.23 -19.19 5.93
CA MET A 33 9.29 -17.74 6.12
C MET A 33 9.59 -17.05 4.77
N PRO A 34 8.90 -15.95 4.41
CA PRO A 34 9.27 -15.15 3.26
C PRO A 34 10.75 -14.72 3.35
N PRO A 35 11.48 -14.73 2.22
CA PRO A 35 12.85 -14.24 2.21
C PRO A 35 12.89 -12.81 2.75
N ALA A 36 13.95 -12.50 3.50
CA ALA A 36 14.21 -11.17 4.07
C ALA A 36 13.17 -10.64 5.08
N LEU A 37 12.28 -11.48 5.64
CA LEU A 37 11.34 -11.03 6.68
C LEU A 37 12.06 -10.38 7.87
N ALA A 38 13.23 -10.90 8.25
CA ALA A 38 14.05 -10.37 9.34
C ALA A 38 14.68 -9.00 9.03
N SER A 39 14.71 -8.56 7.76
CA SER A 39 15.25 -7.24 7.40
C SER A 39 14.20 -6.13 7.42
N ILE A 40 12.93 -6.45 7.67
CA ILE A 40 11.89 -5.43 7.81
C ILE A 40 12.03 -4.76 9.18
N ALA A 41 12.40 -3.49 9.19
CA ALA A 41 12.53 -2.71 10.43
C ALA A 41 11.45 -1.62 10.54
N GLU A 42 10.91 -1.43 11.74
CA GLU A 42 9.96 -0.34 12.02
C GLU A 42 10.53 1.03 11.64
N ALA A 43 11.82 1.25 11.86
CA ALA A 43 12.49 2.51 11.54
C ALA A 43 12.42 2.84 10.04
N ASP A 44 12.58 1.85 9.17
CA ASP A 44 12.48 2.04 7.71
C ASP A 44 11.04 2.35 7.31
N LEU A 45 10.07 1.58 7.81
CA LEU A 45 8.64 1.84 7.56
C LEU A 45 8.23 3.23 8.01
N ARG A 46 8.71 3.65 9.19
CA ARG A 46 8.44 4.98 9.74
C ARG A 46 9.02 6.07 8.85
N ARG A 47 10.30 5.95 8.47
CA ARG A 47 10.97 6.90 7.56
C ARG A 47 10.18 7.05 6.26
N ASP A 48 9.83 5.93 5.64
CA ASP A 48 9.18 5.89 4.33
C ASP A 48 7.74 6.41 4.39
N LEU A 49 7.02 6.08 5.46
CA LEU A 49 5.70 6.64 5.74
C LEU A 49 5.74 8.17 5.84
N PHE A 50 6.65 8.72 6.64
CA PHE A 50 6.75 10.18 6.80
C PHE A 50 7.27 10.89 5.55
N ALA A 51 8.11 10.23 4.74
CA ALA A 51 8.52 10.77 3.45
C ALA A 51 7.33 10.87 2.48
N LEU A 52 6.53 9.80 2.36
CA LEU A 52 5.38 9.75 1.44
C LEU A 52 4.15 10.54 1.92
N ALA A 53 3.97 10.69 3.23
CA ALA A 53 2.85 11.42 3.84
C ALA A 53 3.21 12.86 4.25
N GLY A 54 4.46 13.28 4.06
CA GLY A 54 4.93 14.60 4.44
C GLY A 54 4.53 15.71 3.46
N ASP A 55 4.61 16.96 3.92
CA ASP A 55 4.23 18.16 3.18
C ASP A 55 4.96 18.31 1.84
N ALA A 56 6.17 17.75 1.71
CA ALA A 56 6.94 17.75 0.48
C ALA A 56 6.21 17.06 -0.68
N MET A 57 5.33 16.08 -0.38
CA MET A 57 4.53 15.41 -1.39
C MET A 57 3.31 16.25 -1.81
N ARG A 58 2.82 17.16 -0.95
CA ARG A 58 1.64 18.03 -1.20
C ARG A 58 0.35 17.28 -1.57
N GLY A 59 0.27 15.99 -1.24
CA GLY A 59 -0.82 15.10 -1.63
C GLY A 59 -0.38 14.09 -2.69
N ARG A 60 -1.25 13.12 -2.98
CA ARG A 60 -0.99 12.03 -3.94
C ARG A 60 -2.23 11.73 -4.78
N GLU A 61 -2.96 12.79 -5.14
CA GLU A 61 -4.14 12.67 -5.98
C GLU A 61 -3.70 12.20 -7.38
N ALA A 62 -4.20 11.03 -7.81
CA ALA A 62 -3.80 10.40 -9.07
C ALA A 62 -3.89 11.36 -10.27
N GLY A 63 -2.85 11.36 -11.11
CA GLY A 63 -2.75 12.20 -12.31
C GLY A 63 -2.56 13.69 -12.02
N THR A 64 -1.97 14.02 -10.88
CA THR A 64 -1.43 15.35 -10.57
C THR A 64 0.10 15.31 -10.61
N LEU A 65 0.75 16.47 -10.72
CA LEU A 65 2.22 16.56 -10.59
C LEU A 65 2.71 16.14 -9.20
N ASP A 66 1.88 16.30 -8.17
CA ASP A 66 2.21 15.91 -6.81
C ASP A 66 2.16 14.37 -6.65
N GLU A 67 1.23 13.68 -7.32
CA GLU A 67 1.30 12.22 -7.43
C GLU A 67 2.53 11.75 -8.22
N LEU A 68 2.88 12.41 -9.33
CA LEU A 68 4.11 12.09 -10.06
C LEU A 68 5.37 12.23 -9.18
N ARG A 69 5.41 13.20 -8.26
CA ARG A 69 6.50 13.34 -7.28
C ARG A 69 6.59 12.13 -6.36
N ALA A 70 5.46 11.64 -5.85
CA ALA A 70 5.43 10.43 -5.03
C ALA A 70 5.83 9.18 -5.83
N SER A 71 5.38 9.08 -7.09
CA SER A 71 5.78 7.99 -8.00
C SER A 71 7.27 8.00 -8.31
N ALA A 72 7.87 9.18 -8.50
CA ALA A 72 9.32 9.32 -8.66
C ALA A 72 10.08 8.89 -7.39
N TRP A 73 9.59 9.25 -6.20
CA TRP A 73 10.17 8.78 -4.95
C TRP A 73 10.16 7.25 -4.83
N VAL A 74 9.09 6.59 -5.25
CA VAL A 74 9.00 5.11 -5.26
C VAL A 74 9.98 4.52 -6.27
N ALA A 75 10.11 5.10 -7.46
CA ALA A 75 11.08 4.65 -8.46
C ALA A 75 12.53 4.79 -7.94
N ASP A 76 12.83 5.83 -7.17
CA ASP A 76 14.14 5.99 -6.54
C ASP A 76 14.41 4.93 -5.47
N ARG A 77 13.42 4.60 -4.63
CA ARG A 77 13.56 3.48 -3.67
C ARG A 77 13.74 2.14 -4.39
N ALA A 78 13.02 1.91 -5.48
CA ALA A 78 13.17 0.70 -6.29
C ALA A 78 14.59 0.59 -6.86
N ARG A 79 15.12 1.69 -7.40
CA ARG A 79 16.50 1.75 -7.92
C ARG A 79 17.54 1.51 -6.82
N GLU A 80 17.37 2.11 -5.65
CA GLU A 80 18.26 1.90 -4.50
C GLU A 80 18.26 0.45 -4.01
N ALA A 81 17.11 -0.22 -4.10
CA ALA A 81 16.97 -1.65 -3.83
C ALA A 81 17.50 -2.55 -4.95
N GLY A 82 18.02 -1.99 -6.05
CA GLY A 82 18.61 -2.74 -7.16
C GLY A 82 17.60 -3.29 -8.16
N LEU A 83 16.36 -2.81 -8.17
CA LEU A 83 15.36 -3.22 -9.15
C LEU A 83 15.68 -2.58 -10.51
N GLU A 84 15.46 -3.36 -11.56
CA GLU A 84 15.52 -2.88 -12.94
C GLU A 84 14.17 -2.26 -13.35
N PRO A 85 14.18 -1.23 -14.22
CA PRO A 85 12.95 -0.66 -14.75
C PRO A 85 12.18 -1.66 -15.63
N ALA A 86 10.85 -1.65 -15.53
CA ALA A 86 9.95 -2.53 -16.29
C ALA A 86 8.72 -1.79 -16.86
N GLY A 87 8.78 -0.45 -16.89
CA GLY A 87 7.75 0.41 -17.45
C GLY A 87 8.02 0.81 -18.90
N ASP A 88 7.28 1.80 -19.36
CA ASP A 88 7.36 2.35 -20.71
C ASP A 88 8.77 2.91 -20.98
N ASP A 89 9.28 2.69 -22.19
CA ASP A 89 10.58 3.18 -22.68
C ASP A 89 11.77 2.89 -21.74
N GLY A 90 11.72 1.77 -21.00
CA GLY A 90 12.78 1.38 -20.08
C GLY A 90 12.82 2.22 -18.80
N THR A 91 11.70 2.85 -18.43
CA THR A 91 11.53 3.59 -17.17
C THR A 91 10.88 2.72 -16.08
N PHE A 92 10.67 3.27 -14.89
CA PHE A 92 9.89 2.62 -13.82
C PHE A 92 8.38 2.93 -13.93
N PHE A 93 7.94 3.63 -14.98
CA PHE A 93 6.60 4.20 -15.06
C PHE A 93 5.79 3.56 -16.18
N GLN A 94 4.51 3.32 -15.90
CA GLN A 94 3.51 3.03 -16.91
C GLN A 94 2.53 4.20 -16.99
N PHE A 95 2.39 4.79 -18.18
CA PHE A 95 1.47 5.89 -18.42
C PHE A 95 0.20 5.40 -19.11
N TRP A 96 -0.96 5.93 -18.70
CA TRP A 96 -2.25 5.59 -19.29
C TRP A 96 -3.22 6.77 -19.26
N PRO A 97 -4.15 6.87 -20.23
CA PRO A 97 -5.11 7.98 -20.28
C PRO A 97 -6.17 7.83 -19.19
N MET A 98 -6.26 8.83 -18.32
CA MET A 98 -7.24 8.88 -17.23
C MET A 98 -8.33 9.91 -17.49
N ARG A 99 -9.60 9.51 -17.34
CA ARG A 99 -10.74 10.45 -17.33
C ARG A 99 -10.93 11.01 -15.93
N ARG A 100 -11.02 12.33 -15.82
CA ARG A 100 -11.34 13.04 -14.58
C ARG A 100 -12.73 13.64 -14.67
N THR A 101 -13.55 13.38 -13.67
CA THR A 101 -14.85 14.00 -13.52
C THR A 101 -14.80 14.93 -12.30
N ARG A 102 -15.30 16.14 -12.43
CA ARG A 102 -15.36 17.14 -11.35
C ARG A 102 -16.77 17.66 -11.23
N THR A 103 -17.18 17.95 -10.00
CA THR A 103 -18.42 18.69 -9.73
C THR A 103 -18.22 20.14 -10.18
N SER A 104 -19.18 20.68 -10.91
CA SER A 104 -19.16 22.08 -11.36
C SER A 104 -19.60 23.00 -10.23
N ASP A 105 -19.12 24.25 -10.21
CA ASP A 105 -19.62 25.28 -9.29
C ASP A 105 -21.12 25.59 -9.50
N ALA A 106 -21.66 25.24 -10.68
CA ALA A 106 -23.08 25.36 -10.98
C ALA A 106 -23.91 24.16 -10.47
N SER A 107 -23.28 23.07 -10.03
CA SER A 107 -23.97 21.89 -9.53
C SER A 107 -24.73 22.20 -8.24
N ARG A 108 -25.97 21.71 -8.14
CA ARG A 108 -26.85 21.92 -6.99
C ARG A 108 -27.59 20.63 -6.63
N ILE A 109 -27.77 20.41 -5.34
CA ILE A 109 -28.64 19.35 -4.80
C ILE A 109 -29.66 20.03 -3.90
N SER A 110 -30.94 19.72 -4.12
CA SER A 110 -32.04 20.20 -3.29
C SER A 110 -32.91 19.04 -2.83
N LEU A 111 -33.26 19.00 -1.54
CA LEU A 111 -34.18 18.02 -0.96
C LEU A 111 -35.34 18.76 -0.31
N GLY A 112 -36.58 18.44 -0.72
CA GLY A 112 -37.79 19.08 -0.16
C GLY A 112 -37.81 20.60 -0.30
N GLY A 113 -37.26 21.14 -1.39
CA GLY A 113 -37.16 22.58 -1.64
C GLY A 113 -36.00 23.29 -0.92
N ARG A 114 -35.23 22.59 -0.08
CA ARG A 114 -34.03 23.14 0.57
C ARG A 114 -32.78 22.78 -0.22
N ASN A 115 -31.98 23.79 -0.57
CA ASN A 115 -30.65 23.58 -1.16
C ASN A 115 -29.69 23.05 -0.09
N LEU A 116 -28.87 22.06 -0.45
CA LEU A 116 -27.81 21.53 0.41
C LEU A 116 -26.47 22.17 0.05
N ALA A 117 -25.70 22.55 1.07
CA ALA A 117 -24.31 22.97 0.90
C ALA A 117 -23.45 21.75 0.52
N LEU A 118 -22.89 21.78 -0.69
CA LEU A 118 -21.98 20.73 -1.14
C LEU A 118 -20.73 20.70 -0.25
N TRP A 119 -20.20 19.50 -0.03
CA TRP A 119 -19.02 19.20 0.78
C TRP A 119 -19.16 19.42 2.29
N THR A 120 -20.30 19.94 2.75
CA THR A 120 -20.63 20.04 4.19
C THR A 120 -21.89 19.26 4.54
N GLU A 121 -22.96 19.40 3.73
CA GLU A 121 -24.23 18.69 3.92
C GLU A 121 -24.44 17.56 2.92
N ALA A 122 -23.80 17.65 1.75
CA ALA A 122 -23.86 16.61 0.71
C ALA A 122 -22.50 16.41 0.05
N VAL A 123 -22.04 15.16 -0.01
CA VAL A 123 -20.82 14.79 -0.72
C VAL A 123 -21.20 14.22 -2.09
N VAL A 124 -20.57 14.74 -3.14
CA VAL A 124 -20.75 14.24 -4.51
C VAL A 124 -19.63 13.26 -4.81
N VAL A 125 -19.98 11.98 -4.97
CA VAL A 125 -19.01 10.92 -5.30
C VAL A 125 -18.82 10.80 -6.81
N SER A 126 -19.92 10.82 -7.56
CA SER A 126 -19.94 10.66 -9.02
C SER A 126 -20.93 11.63 -9.64
N PRO A 127 -20.48 12.80 -10.13
CA PRO A 127 -21.38 13.75 -10.78
C PRO A 127 -21.76 13.27 -12.18
N SER A 128 -22.97 13.64 -12.60
CA SER A 128 -23.48 13.47 -13.97
C SER A 128 -23.84 14.84 -14.56
N ASP A 129 -23.72 14.96 -15.88
CA ASP A 129 -24.14 16.16 -16.61
C ASP A 129 -25.64 16.10 -16.92
N SER A 130 -26.46 16.20 -15.87
CA SER A 130 -27.91 16.16 -15.98
C SER A 130 -28.59 16.96 -14.87
N ALA A 131 -29.73 17.55 -15.21
CA ALA A 131 -30.65 18.15 -14.25
C ALA A 131 -31.86 17.23 -14.11
N ILE A 132 -32.09 16.72 -12.90
CA ILE A 132 -33.21 15.83 -12.60
C ILE A 132 -33.98 16.35 -11.38
N ASP A 133 -35.30 16.20 -11.42
CA ASP A 133 -36.20 16.43 -10.30
C ASP A 133 -37.14 15.22 -10.24
N LEU A 134 -36.89 14.33 -9.28
CA LEU A 134 -37.54 13.02 -9.19
C LEU A 134 -38.01 12.77 -7.76
N PRO A 135 -39.12 12.02 -7.57
CA PRO A 135 -39.50 11.55 -6.26
C PRO A 135 -38.42 10.62 -5.68
N LEU A 136 -38.20 10.73 -4.37
CA LEU A 136 -37.28 9.86 -3.64
C LEU A 136 -37.94 8.53 -3.27
N VAL A 137 -37.15 7.45 -3.24
CA VAL A 137 -37.52 6.18 -2.61
C VAL A 137 -36.40 5.72 -1.69
N PHE A 138 -36.75 5.43 -0.44
CA PHE A 138 -35.81 4.90 0.53
C PHE A 138 -35.81 3.37 0.48
N ILE A 139 -34.64 2.76 0.32
CA ILE A 139 -34.47 1.31 0.13
C ILE A 139 -33.64 0.65 1.25
N GLY A 140 -33.65 1.23 2.45
CA GLY A 140 -32.89 0.67 3.57
C GLY A 140 -31.39 0.69 3.31
N GLN A 141 -30.73 -0.47 3.32
CA GLN A 141 -29.29 -0.60 3.11
C GLN A 141 -28.94 -1.04 1.68
N GLY A 142 -29.95 -1.13 0.80
CA GLY A 142 -29.77 -1.55 -0.59
C GLY A 142 -29.41 -3.02 -0.76
N ARG A 143 -29.79 -3.88 0.19
CA ARG A 143 -29.71 -5.33 -0.01
C ARG A 143 -30.78 -5.80 -0.99
N GLU A 144 -30.55 -6.95 -1.62
CA GLU A 144 -31.56 -7.57 -2.48
C GLU A 144 -32.91 -7.76 -1.78
N SER A 145 -32.91 -8.14 -0.50
CA SER A 145 -34.11 -8.23 0.33
C SER A 145 -34.84 -6.91 0.53
N ASP A 146 -34.10 -5.79 0.57
CA ASP A 146 -34.69 -4.45 0.77
C ASP A 146 -35.38 -3.94 -0.51
N LEU A 147 -35.06 -4.53 -1.67
CA LEU A 147 -35.61 -4.16 -2.97
C LEU A 147 -36.88 -4.94 -3.34
N ALA A 148 -37.22 -6.00 -2.59
CA ALA A 148 -38.35 -6.87 -2.89
C ALA A 148 -39.68 -6.10 -2.85
N GLY A 149 -40.34 -6.00 -4.01
CA GLY A 149 -41.65 -5.33 -4.13
C GLY A 149 -41.59 -3.80 -4.17
N ILE A 150 -40.41 -3.17 -4.27
CA ILE A 150 -40.26 -1.73 -4.40
C ILE A 150 -40.17 -1.32 -5.88
N GLU A 151 -41.05 -0.41 -6.31
CA GLU A 151 -40.95 0.22 -7.64
C GLU A 151 -39.93 1.35 -7.64
N ILE A 152 -38.85 1.19 -8.41
CA ILE A 152 -37.72 2.16 -8.46
C ILE A 152 -37.65 2.96 -9.76
N LYS A 153 -38.38 2.57 -10.81
CA LYS A 153 -38.28 3.22 -12.12
C LYS A 153 -38.71 4.68 -12.02
N GLY A 154 -37.86 5.58 -12.51
CA GLY A 154 -38.14 7.03 -12.50
C GLY A 154 -38.06 7.67 -11.11
N LYS A 155 -37.38 7.04 -10.15
CA LYS A 155 -37.17 7.57 -8.80
C LYS A 155 -35.68 7.76 -8.51
N ALA A 156 -35.37 8.71 -7.64
CA ALA A 156 -34.04 8.81 -7.05
C ALA A 156 -33.98 7.94 -5.79
N VAL A 157 -32.98 7.05 -5.72
CA VAL A 157 -32.85 6.05 -4.67
C VAL A 157 -32.03 6.60 -3.50
N VAL A 158 -32.51 6.37 -2.28
CA VAL A 158 -31.81 6.71 -1.04
C VAL A 158 -31.53 5.42 -0.27
N ALA A 159 -30.27 5.21 0.08
CA ALA A 159 -29.82 4.06 0.85
C ALA A 159 -28.84 4.49 1.95
N LEU A 160 -28.76 3.70 3.02
CA LEU A 160 -27.76 3.84 4.07
C LEU A 160 -26.47 3.15 3.65
N ILE A 161 -25.39 3.91 3.51
CA ILE A 161 -24.05 3.41 3.13
C ILE A 161 -23.27 2.86 4.34
N SER A 162 -23.68 3.19 5.56
CA SER A 162 -23.14 2.59 6.78
C SER A 162 -24.26 2.45 7.81
N PRO A 163 -24.23 1.40 8.66
CA PRO A 163 -25.16 1.34 9.78
C PRO A 163 -24.95 2.58 10.67
N PRO A 164 -26.01 3.11 11.29
CA PRO A 164 -25.81 4.02 12.41
C PRO A 164 -24.98 3.25 13.45
N ASP A 165 -23.89 3.86 13.91
CA ASP A 165 -22.98 3.40 14.97
C ASP A 165 -21.69 2.69 14.48
N ILE A 166 -20.60 3.48 14.41
CA ILE A 166 -19.22 3.08 14.75
C ILE A 166 -18.71 3.99 15.87
#